data_AF-A0AAD1IWB6-F1
#
_entry.id   AF-A0AAD1IWB6-F1
#
_cell.length_a   1.000
_cell.length_b   1.000
_cell.length_c   1.000
_cell.angle_alpha   90.00
_cell.angle_beta   90.00
_cell.angle_gamma   90.00
#
_symmetry.space_group_name_H-M   'P 1'
#
loop_
_entity.id
_entity.type
_entity.pdbx_description
1 polymer ?
#
loop_
_entity_poly.entity_id
_entity_poly.type
_entity_poly.pdbx_seq_one_letter_code
_entity_poly.pdbx_strand_id
1 'polypeptide(L)'
;MLADTVLADTDAIRALARADAAHSADLAAAAAALGAIPVAAAAQSLGPVGARFLAALTEAAAAESAAATALADRVAAGGATAQGSAAAYDEAHVRAAALLRA
;
A
#
# COMPACT_ATOMS: atom_id res chain seq x y z
N MET A 1 -6.26 12.07 -38.43
CA MET A 1 -5.56 11.83 -37.15
C MET A 1 -6.50 10.96 -36.32
N LEU A 2 -6.39 9.65 -36.51
CA LEU A 2 -7.23 8.66 -35.85
C LEU A 2 -6.90 8.69 -34.36
N ALA A 3 -7.93 8.85 -33.53
CA ALA A 3 -7.80 8.78 -32.09
C ALA A 3 -7.10 7.46 -31.74
N ASP A 4 -5.91 7.57 -31.14
CA ASP A 4 -5.27 6.44 -30.48
C ASP A 4 -6.25 5.98 -29.40
N THR A 5 -6.96 4.90 -29.68
CA THR A 5 -8.08 4.46 -28.85
C THR A 5 -7.45 3.73 -27.68
N VAL A 6 -7.14 4.46 -26.61
CA VAL A 6 -6.75 3.86 -25.33
C VAL A 6 -7.94 3.07 -24.81
N LEU A 7 -7.96 1.77 -25.12
CA LEU A 7 -8.86 0.80 -24.52
C LEU A 7 -8.33 0.53 -23.11
N ALA A 8 -8.84 1.29 -22.14
CA ALA A 8 -8.55 1.02 -20.74
C ALA A 8 -9.29 -0.24 -20.30
N ASP A 9 -8.54 -1.28 -19.93
CA ASP A 9 -9.10 -2.46 -19.28
C ASP A 9 -9.46 -2.11 -17.83
N THR A 10 -10.71 -1.69 -17.63
CA THR A 10 -11.21 -1.27 -16.30
C THR A 10 -11.22 -2.42 -15.31
N ASP A 11 -11.29 -3.68 -15.76
CA ASP A 11 -11.20 -4.84 -14.88
C ASP A 11 -9.77 -5.07 -14.39
N ALA A 12 -8.77 -4.89 -15.27
CA ALA A 12 -7.37 -4.89 -14.87
C ALA A 12 -7.05 -3.75 -13.90
N ILE A 13 -7.59 -2.54 -14.12
CA ILE A 13 -7.40 -1.40 -13.21
C ILE A 13 -8.04 -1.68 -11.83
N ARG A 14 -9.25 -2.27 -11.79
CA ARG A 14 -9.88 -2.67 -10.53
C ARG A 14 -9.13 -3.80 -9.84
N ALA A 15 -8.55 -4.73 -10.59
CA ALA A 15 -7.72 -5.80 -10.03
C ALA A 15 -6.45 -5.24 -9.39
N LEU A 16 -5.78 -4.29 -10.05
CA LEU A 16 -4.64 -3.56 -9.49
C LEU A 16 -5.03 -2.85 -8.19
N ALA A 17 -6.15 -2.13 -8.17
CA ALA A 17 -6.60 -1.47 -6.95
C ALA A 17 -6.84 -2.41 -5.77
N ARG A 18 -7.40 -3.61 -6.03
CA ARG A 18 -7.59 -4.63 -4.99
C ARG A 18 -6.25 -5.18 -4.50
N ALA A 19 -5.30 -5.42 -5.41
CA ALA A 19 -3.96 -5.87 -5.05
C ALA A 19 -3.23 -4.83 -4.20
N ASP A 20 -3.31 -3.56 -4.56
CA ASP A 20 -2.73 -2.45 -3.79
C ASP A 20 -3.35 -2.36 -2.38
N ALA A 21 -4.68 -2.50 -2.27
CA ALA A 21 -5.33 -2.53 -0.96
C ALA A 21 -4.84 -3.70 -0.08
N ALA A 22 -4.67 -4.89 -0.67
CA ALA A 22 -4.12 -6.05 0.04
C ALA A 22 -2.66 -5.83 0.47
N HIS A 23 -1.80 -5.35 -0.43
CA HIS A 23 -0.41 -5.05 -0.11
C HIS A 23 -0.26 -3.97 0.95
N SER A 24 -1.12 -2.94 0.94
CA SER A 24 -1.15 -1.92 1.99
C SER A 24 -1.49 -2.52 3.35
N ALA A 25 -2.48 -3.42 3.41
CA ALA A 25 -2.84 -4.13 4.64
C ALA A 25 -1.69 -5.03 5.15
N ASP A 26 -1.02 -5.75 4.25
CA ASP A 26 0.13 -6.60 4.59
C ASP A 26 1.30 -5.77 5.14
N LEU A 27 1.58 -4.60 4.54
CA LEU A 27 2.61 -3.67 5.01
C LEU A 27 2.27 -3.08 6.38
N ALA A 28 1.01 -2.73 6.61
CA ALA A 28 0.54 -2.26 7.91
C ALA A 28 0.68 -3.35 8.99
N ALA A 29 0.36 -4.61 8.66
CA ALA A 29 0.56 -5.74 9.55
C ALA A 29 2.05 -5.98 9.86
N ALA A 30 2.93 -5.87 8.86
CA ALA A 30 4.38 -5.97 9.06
C ALA A 30 4.91 -4.84 9.96
N ALA A 31 4.46 -3.60 9.75
CA ALA A 31 4.81 -2.47 10.60
C ALA A 31 4.39 -2.69 12.06
N ALA A 32 3.19 -3.21 12.30
CA ALA A 32 2.70 -3.56 13.62
C ALA A 32 3.53 -4.68 14.27
N ALA A 33 3.89 -5.71 13.50
CA ALA A 33 4.73 -6.80 13.99
C ALA A 33 6.13 -6.33 14.42
N LEU A 34 6.75 -5.44 13.63
CA LEU A 34 8.04 -4.81 13.96
C LEU A 34 7.93 -3.94 15.23
N GLY A 35 6.84 -3.18 15.37
CA GLY A 35 6.59 -2.38 16.58
C GLY A 35 6.32 -3.22 17.84
N ALA A 36 5.88 -4.47 17.68
CA ALA A 36 5.58 -5.39 18.77
C ALA A 36 6.79 -6.20 19.25
N ILE A 37 7.99 -6.01 18.69
CA ILE A 37 9.19 -6.74 19.11
C ILE A 37 9.46 -6.48 20.60
N PRO A 38 9.48 -7.52 21.47
CA PRO A 38 9.56 -7.36 22.91
C PRO A 38 11.02 -7.11 23.39
N VAL A 39 11.64 -6.02 22.92
CA VAL A 39 13.05 -5.69 23.23
C VAL A 39 13.27 -5.57 24.75
N ALA A 40 12.29 -5.01 25.48
CA ALA A 40 12.37 -4.88 26.93
C ALA A 40 12.44 -6.22 27.68
N ALA A 41 11.82 -7.27 27.14
CA ALA A 41 11.93 -8.61 27.71
C ALA A 41 13.32 -9.22 27.46
N ALA A 42 13.90 -8.97 26.28
CA ALA A 42 15.26 -9.39 25.94
C ALA A 42 16.34 -8.67 26.77
N ALA A 43 16.08 -7.43 27.19
CA ALA A 43 16.98 -6.64 28.05
C ALA A 43 17.30 -7.33 29.39
N GLN A 44 16.34 -8.06 29.96
CA GLN A 44 16.54 -8.79 31.21
C GLN A 44 17.49 -9.98 31.04
N SER A 45 17.58 -10.55 29.83
CA SER A 45 18.37 -11.77 29.54
C SER A 45 19.78 -11.47 29.06
N LEU A 46 19.98 -10.35 28.35
CA LEU A 46 21.25 -10.00 27.71
C LEU A 46 22.18 -9.15 28.60
N GLY A 47 21.65 -8.61 29.69
CA GLY A 47 22.41 -7.79 30.64
C GLY A 47 23.04 -6.53 30.00
N PRO A 48 24.05 -5.92 30.65
CA PRO A 48 24.65 -4.66 30.21
C PRO A 48 25.33 -4.74 28.84
N VAL A 49 25.86 -5.92 28.47
CA VAL A 49 26.58 -6.13 27.21
C VAL A 49 25.64 -6.06 26.01
N GLY A 50 24.42 -6.59 26.15
CA GLY A 50 23.42 -6.52 25.07
C GLY A 50 22.67 -5.20 24.98
N ALA A 51 22.86 -4.25 25.90
CA ALA A 51 22.14 -2.98 25.91
C ALA A 51 22.31 -2.19 24.60
N ARG A 52 23.54 -2.15 24.06
CA ARG A 52 23.82 -1.46 22.79
C ARG A 52 23.17 -2.17 21.59
N PHE A 53 23.17 -3.50 21.59
CA PHE A 53 22.49 -4.29 20.55
C PHE A 53 20.98 -4.05 20.60
N LEU A 54 20.38 -4.09 21.79
CA LEU A 54 18.94 -3.86 21.95
C LEU A 54 18.51 -2.44 21.61
N ALA A 55 19.35 -1.44 21.90
CA ALA A 55 19.12 -0.07 21.46
C ALA A 55 19.12 0.02 19.93
N ALA A 56 20.14 -0.54 19.27
CA ALA A 56 20.22 -0.58 17.81
C ALA A 56 19.05 -1.36 17.18
N LEU A 57 18.63 -2.48 17.80
CA LEU A 57 17.48 -3.27 17.35
C LEU A 57 16.18 -2.49 17.48
N THR A 58 15.99 -1.75 18.58
CA THR A 58 14.80 -0.91 18.78
C THR A 58 14.73 0.19 17.73
N GLU A 59 15.85 0.88 17.49
CA GLU A 59 15.94 1.94 16.50
C GLU A 59 15.69 1.42 15.09
N ALA A 60 16.30 0.28 14.73
CA ALA A 60 16.08 -0.36 13.43
C ALA A 60 14.63 -0.82 13.25
N ALA A 61 14.04 -1.49 14.25
CA ALA A 61 12.65 -1.94 14.20
C ALA A 61 11.67 -0.77 14.07
N ALA A 62 11.91 0.34 14.78
CA ALA A 62 11.12 1.54 14.68
C ALA A 62 11.24 2.19 13.28
N ALA A 63 12.46 2.28 12.75
CA ALA A 63 12.71 2.83 11.42
C ALA A 63 12.05 2.00 10.32
N GLU A 64 12.17 0.66 10.38
CA GLU A 64 11.54 -0.24 9.41
C GLU A 64 10.00 -0.22 9.53
N SER A 65 9.45 -0.16 10.75
CA SER A 65 8.01 -0.02 10.97
C SER A 65 7.47 1.28 10.36
N ALA A 66 8.17 2.40 10.54
CA ALA A 66 7.81 3.68 9.94
C ALA A 66 7.90 3.64 8.40
N ALA A 67 8.95 3.01 7.85
CA ALA A 67 9.11 2.86 6.41
C ALA A 67 8.02 1.98 5.79
N ALA A 68 7.64 0.88 6.45
CA ALA A 68 6.56 0.00 6.04
C ALA A 68 5.21 0.72 6.06
N THR A 69 4.95 1.52 7.10
CA THR A 69 3.74 2.37 7.19
C THR A 69 3.67 3.37 6.05
N ALA A 70 4.76 4.12 5.79
CA ALA A 70 4.80 5.07 4.68
C ALA A 70 4.64 4.41 3.32
N LEU A 71 5.12 3.17 3.15
CA LEU A 71 4.88 2.41 1.92
C LEU A 71 3.42 1.96 1.82
N ALA A 72 2.82 1.50 2.91
CA ALA A 72 1.40 1.12 2.97
C ALA A 72 0.50 2.29 2.54
N ASP A 73 0.78 3.51 3.01
CA ASP A 73 0.03 4.71 2.66
C ASP A 73 0.15 5.05 1.17
N ARG A 74 1.36 4.96 0.61
CA ARG A 74 1.58 5.21 -0.83
C ARG A 74 0.87 4.19 -1.71
N VAL A 75 0.93 2.91 -1.33
CA VAL A 75 0.25 1.83 -2.06
C VAL A 75 -1.27 2.01 -1.97
N ALA A 76 -1.81 2.35 -0.79
CA ALA A 76 -3.23 2.65 -0.63
C ALA A 76 -3.68 3.83 -1.52
N ALA A 77 -2.88 4.89 -1.58
CA ALA A 77 -3.15 6.04 -2.45
C ALA A 77 -3.12 5.66 -3.95
N GLY A 78 -2.19 4.79 -4.34
CA GLY A 78 -2.13 4.19 -5.68
C GLY A 78 -3.41 3.41 -6.01
N GLY A 79 -3.84 2.53 -5.10
CA GLY A 79 -5.08 1.77 -5.24
C GLY A 79 -6.32 2.66 -5.36
N ALA A 80 -6.43 3.71 -4.54
CA ALA A 80 -7.52 4.68 -4.63
C ALA A 80 -7.54 5.43 -5.97
N THR A 81 -6.35 5.80 -6.48
CA THR A 81 -6.20 6.45 -7.79
C THR A 81 -6.62 5.52 -8.94
N ALA A 82 -6.26 4.23 -8.86
CA ALA A 82 -6.68 3.23 -9.81
C ALA A 82 -8.21 3.05 -9.80
N GLN A 83 -8.84 2.97 -8.62
CA GLN A 83 -10.31 2.91 -8.52
C GLN A 83 -10.99 4.14 -9.14
N GLY A 84 -10.49 5.35 -8.82
CA GLY A 84 -11.01 6.58 -9.40
C GLY A 84 -10.88 6.61 -10.92
N SER A 85 -9.76 6.10 -11.45
CA SER A 85 -9.54 5.98 -12.89
C SER A 85 -10.52 5.01 -13.55
N ALA A 86 -10.75 3.83 -12.96
CA ALA A 86 -11.72 2.86 -13.46
C ALA A 86 -13.14 3.46 -13.52
N ALA A 87 -13.56 4.17 -12.46
CA ALA A 87 -14.87 4.83 -12.42
C ALA A 87 -15.00 5.91 -13.53
N ALA A 88 -13.97 6.72 -13.74
CA ALA A 88 -13.97 7.74 -14.80
C ALA A 88 -14.09 7.12 -16.20
N TYR A 89 -13.42 5.98 -16.45
CA TYR A 89 -13.56 5.24 -17.71
C TYR A 89 -14.96 4.66 -17.89
N ASP A 90 -15.58 4.10 -16.84
CA ASP A 90 -16.96 3.62 -16.90
C ASP A 90 -17.93 4.74 -17.25
N GLU A 91 -17.79 5.92 -16.61
CA GLU A 91 -18.61 7.08 -16.91
C GLU A 91 -18.45 7.57 -18.36
N ALA A 92 -17.20 7.61 -18.85
CA ALA A 92 -16.92 7.96 -20.23
C ALA A 92 -17.57 6.97 -21.20
N HIS A 93 -17.52 5.67 -20.90
CA HIS A 93 -18.15 4.62 -21.69
C HIS A 93 -19.67 4.78 -21.73
N VAL A 94 -20.31 5.02 -20.58
CA VAL A 94 -21.77 5.26 -20.48
C VAL A 94 -22.18 6.49 -21.29
N ARG A 95 -21.43 7.61 -21.19
CA ARG A 95 -21.70 8.82 -21.97
C ARG A 95 -21.57 8.59 -23.48
N ALA A 96 -20.51 7.90 -23.91
CA ALA A 96 -20.31 7.57 -25.32
C ALA A 96 -21.45 6.68 -25.85
N ALA A 97 -21.87 5.67 -25.08
CA ALA A 97 -22.99 4.81 -25.45
C ALA A 97 -24.33 5.57 -25.57
N ALA A 98 -24.55 6.59 -24.73
CA ALA A 98 -25.74 7.44 -24.82
C ALA A 98 -25.73 8.30 -26.09
N LEU A 99 -24.58 8.87 -26.46
CA LEU A 99 -24.43 9.68 -27.67
C LEU A 99 -24.60 8.86 -28.97
N LEU A 100 -24.17 7.61 -28.97
CA LEU A 100 -24.31 6.71 -30.13
C LEU A 100 -25.74 6.15 -30.29
N ARG A 101 -26.62 6.34 -29.31
CA ARG A 101 -28.03 5.92 -29.33
C ARG A 101 -29.00 7.07 -29.64
N ALA A 102 -28.49 8.29 -29.76
CA ALA A 102 -29.24 9.50 -30.12
C ALA A 102 -29.10 9.79 -31.62
#